data_AF-A0A8S9JG91-F1
#
_entry.id   AF-A0A8S9JG91-F1
#
_cell.length_a   1.000
_cell.length_b   1.000
_cell.length_c   1.000
_cell.angle_alpha   90.00
_cell.angle_beta   90.00
_cell.angle_gamma   90.00
#
_symmetry.space_group_name_H-M   'P 1'
#
loop_
_entity.id
_entity.type
_entity.pdbx_description
1 polymer ?
#
loop_
_entity_poly.entity_id
_entity_poly.type
_entity_poly.pdbx_seq_one_letter_code
_entity_poly.pdbx_strand_id
1 'polypeptide(L)'
;MMSSKTDAKGYFFATLFPSQLREGRMVTKCKIFLHKSPIAGCNFPTDVNKGVKGQSLSKYRILEDKSFKLYWAGPFFFTSEPTYY
;
A
#
# COMPACT_ATOMS: atom_id res chain seq x y z
N MET A 1 -5.56 8.60 7.85
CA MET A 1 -4.91 7.41 7.26
C MET A 1 -5.83 6.89 6.16
N MET A 2 -5.35 6.67 4.94
CA MET A 2 -6.16 6.02 3.90
C MET A 2 -5.85 4.53 3.89
N SER A 3 -6.86 3.71 4.09
CA SER A 3 -6.76 2.25 3.98
C SER A 3 -7.92 1.75 3.15
N SER A 4 -7.66 0.74 2.32
CA SER A 4 -8.66 0.04 1.53
C SER A 4 -8.49 -1.45 1.76
N LYS A 5 -9.58 -2.17 1.91
CA LYS A 5 -9.54 -3.64 1.98
C LYS A 5 -9.06 -4.16 0.63
N THR A 6 -8.19 -5.18 0.66
CA THR A 6 -7.82 -5.87 -0.58
C THR A 6 -9.02 -6.57 -1.19
N ASP A 7 -9.04 -6.68 -2.51
CA ASP A 7 -10.03 -7.48 -3.23
C ASP A 7 -9.80 -8.99 -3.05
N ALA A 8 -10.64 -9.81 -3.70
CA ALA A 8 -10.54 -11.28 -3.64
C ALA A 8 -9.24 -11.84 -4.25
N LYS A 9 -8.51 -11.05 -5.04
CA LYS A 9 -7.21 -11.41 -5.63
C LYS A 9 -6.02 -10.85 -4.83
N GLY A 10 -6.28 -10.12 -3.73
CA GLY A 10 -5.25 -9.50 -2.91
C GLY A 10 -4.75 -8.14 -3.42
N TYR A 11 -5.37 -7.56 -4.46
CA TYR A 11 -5.02 -6.21 -4.89
C TYR A 11 -5.65 -5.17 -3.98
N PHE A 12 -4.91 -4.10 -3.71
CA PHE A 12 -5.43 -2.90 -3.05
C PHE A 12 -5.45 -1.75 -4.05
N PHE A 13 -6.50 -0.93 -3.96
CA PHE A 13 -6.62 0.30 -4.71
C PHE A 13 -7.16 1.39 -3.80
N ALA A 14 -6.47 2.53 -3.76
CA ALA A 14 -6.85 3.68 -2.98
C ALA A 14 -6.72 4.93 -3.85
N THR A 15 -7.79 5.71 -3.90
CA THR A 15 -7.82 6.98 -4.63
C THR A 15 -7.39 8.11 -3.70
N LEU A 16 -6.53 8.99 -4.21
CA LEU A 16 -6.10 10.20 -3.54
C LEU A 16 -6.35 11.38 -4.46
N PHE A 17 -7.14 12.33 -4.01
CA PHE A 17 -7.36 13.59 -4.71
C PHE A 17 -6.30 14.62 -4.30
N PRO A 18 -5.88 15.52 -5.22
CA PRO A 18 -4.93 16.58 -4.90
C PRO A 18 -5.32 17.42 -3.68
N SER A 19 -6.61 17.66 -3.45
CA SER A 19 -7.13 18.39 -2.28
C SER A 19 -6.86 17.71 -0.93
N GLN A 20 -6.58 16.41 -0.92
CA GLN A 20 -6.24 15.65 0.28
C GLN A 20 -4.74 15.71 0.60
N LEU A 21 -3.92 16.22 -0.32
CA LEU A 21 -2.51 16.49 -0.08
C LEU A 21 -2.36 17.87 0.55
N ARG A 22 -1.51 17.96 1.57
CA ARG A 22 -1.06 19.27 2.05
C ARG A 22 -0.32 19.99 0.92
N GLU A 23 -0.48 21.30 0.84
CA GLU A 23 0.20 22.13 -0.15
C GLU A 23 1.70 21.84 -0.22
N GLY A 24 2.24 21.76 -1.44
CA GLY A 24 3.64 21.42 -1.68
C GLY A 24 4.03 19.96 -1.40
N ARG A 25 3.11 19.08 -0.98
CA ARG A 25 3.40 17.64 -0.80
C ARG A 25 3.09 16.84 -2.05
N MET A 26 4.01 15.93 -2.36
CA MET A 26 3.86 14.96 -3.43
C MET A 26 3.57 13.57 -2.85
N VAL A 27 2.77 12.80 -3.59
CA VAL A 27 2.46 11.39 -3.30
C VAL A 27 3.72 10.53 -3.16
N THR A 28 4.81 10.90 -3.84
CA THR A 28 6.11 10.20 -3.77
C THR A 28 6.73 10.19 -2.38
N LYS A 29 6.31 11.08 -1.46
CA LYS A 29 6.73 11.07 -0.05
C LYS A 29 5.86 10.19 0.85
N CYS A 30 4.79 9.61 0.32
CA CYS A 30 3.93 8.67 1.05
C CYS A 30 4.57 7.28 1.11
N LYS A 31 4.31 6.58 2.22
CA LYS A 31 4.68 5.17 2.41
C LYS A 31 3.42 4.31 2.57
N ILE A 32 3.48 3.08 2.10
CA ILE A 32 2.45 2.05 2.29
C ILE A 32 2.91 1.08 3.37
N PHE A 33 1.98 0.63 4.21
CA PHE A 33 2.21 -0.27 5.32
C PHE A 33 1.14 -1.38 5.34
N LEU A 34 1.52 -2.56 5.83
CA LEU A 34 0.55 -3.57 6.24
C LEU A 34 -0.29 -3.04 7.40
N HIS A 35 -1.61 -3.22 7.30
CA HIS A 35 -2.54 -2.76 8.32
C HIS A 35 -3.13 -3.90 9.14
N LYS A 36 -3.82 -4.84 8.50
CA LYS A 36 -4.47 -5.98 9.16
C LYS A 36 -4.68 -7.13 8.19
N SER A 37 -4.53 -8.36 8.69
CA SER A 37 -4.88 -9.57 7.94
C SER A 37 -6.38 -9.88 8.03
N PRO A 38 -7.04 -10.28 6.93
CA PRO A 38 -8.41 -10.78 6.95
C PRO A 38 -8.50 -12.25 7.38
N ILE A 39 -7.38 -12.97 7.49
CA ILE A 39 -7.35 -14.43 7.75
C ILE A 39 -6.99 -14.69 9.22
N ALA A 40 -7.84 -15.44 9.91
CA ALA A 40 -7.57 -15.89 11.28
C ALA A 40 -6.34 -16.80 11.31
N GLY A 41 -5.43 -16.58 12.26
CA GLY A 41 -4.19 -17.35 12.39
C GLY A 41 -3.09 -17.00 11.36
N CYS A 42 -3.30 -16.01 10.48
CA CYS A 42 -2.27 -15.48 9.58
C CYS A 42 -2.14 -13.97 9.79
N ASN A 43 -1.66 -13.56 10.97
CA ASN A 43 -1.69 -12.18 11.43
C ASN A 43 -0.32 -11.63 11.87
N PHE A 44 0.78 -12.36 11.64
CA PHE A 44 2.12 -11.85 11.87
C PHE A 44 2.59 -11.03 10.66
N PRO A 45 2.81 -9.70 10.80
CA PRO A 45 3.22 -8.87 9.67
C PRO A 45 4.67 -9.16 9.30
N THR A 46 4.96 -9.20 7.99
CA THR A 46 6.34 -9.34 7.50
C THR A 46 6.88 -8.00 7.01
N ASP A 47 8.20 -7.80 7.12
CA ASP A 47 8.87 -6.62 6.56
C ASP A 47 9.36 -6.86 5.12
N VAL A 48 8.88 -7.91 4.46
CA VAL A 48 9.09 -8.10 3.01
C VAL A 48 8.50 -6.90 2.27
N ASN A 49 9.26 -6.39 1.30
CA ASN A 49 8.97 -5.13 0.59
C ASN A 49 8.78 -3.93 1.53
N LYS A 50 9.32 -3.96 2.76
CA LYS A 50 9.14 -2.93 3.79
C LYS A 50 7.67 -2.81 4.24
N GLY A 51 6.94 -3.92 4.34
CA GLY A 51 5.56 -3.93 4.80
C GLY A 51 5.35 -3.33 6.20
N VAL A 52 6.36 -3.40 7.07
CA VAL A 52 6.32 -2.84 8.44
C VAL A 52 7.03 -1.48 8.50
N LYS A 53 8.24 -1.36 7.93
CA LYS A 53 9.01 -0.10 7.91
C LYS A 53 8.46 0.97 6.96
N GLY A 54 7.56 0.56 6.08
CA GLY A 54 6.89 1.36 5.07
C GLY A 54 7.62 1.39 3.73
N GLN A 55 6.91 0.97 2.67
CA GLN A 55 7.40 1.00 1.30
C GLN A 55 7.09 2.34 0.64
N SER A 56 8.10 2.96 0.02
CA SER A 56 7.87 4.09 -0.88
C SER A 56 7.14 3.64 -2.14
N LEU A 57 6.27 4.50 -2.66
CA LEU A 57 5.60 4.26 -3.94
C LEU A 57 6.59 4.26 -5.10
N SER A 58 6.41 3.32 -6.03
CA SER A 58 7.10 3.30 -7.32
C SER A 58 6.68 4.49 -8.18
N LYS A 59 7.50 4.80 -9.19
CA LYS A 59 7.19 5.86 -10.18
C LYS A 59 5.83 5.59 -10.82
N TYR A 60 5.04 6.65 -10.96
CA TYR A 60 3.70 6.54 -11.55
C TYR A 60 3.76 6.25 -13.05
N ARG A 61 2.71 5.62 -13.54
CA ARG A 61 2.32 5.65 -14.96
C ARG A 61 1.06 6.48 -15.15
N ILE A 62 0.93 7.13 -16.29
CA ILE A 62 -0.28 7.86 -16.67
C ILE A 62 -1.25 6.87 -17.30
N LEU A 63 -2.50 6.88 -16.84
CA LEU A 63 -3.59 6.16 -17.48
C LEU A 63 -4.46 7.19 -18.19
N GLU A 64 -4.19 7.42 -19.47
CA GLU A 64 -4.81 8.49 -20.26
C GLU A 64 -6.33 8.36 -20.34
N ASP A 65 -6.82 7.13 -20.44
CA ASP A 65 -8.24 6.77 -20.46
C ASP A 65 -8.98 7.10 -19.14
N LYS A 66 -8.25 7.16 -18.02
CA LYS A 66 -8.81 7.29 -16.67
C LYS A 66 -8.51 8.63 -16.01
N SER A 67 -7.71 9.49 -16.65
CA SER A 67 -7.34 10.82 -16.14
C SER A 67 -6.70 10.83 -14.74
N PHE A 68 -5.96 9.78 -14.36
CA PHE A 68 -5.20 9.76 -13.11
C PHE A 68 -3.81 9.11 -13.25
N LYS A 69 -2.92 9.47 -12.31
CA LYS A 69 -1.58 8.87 -12.18
C LYS A 69 -1.65 7.64 -11.30
N LEU A 70 -1.33 6.47 -11.84
CA LEU A 70 -1.28 5.23 -11.06
C LEU A 70 0.11 5.06 -10.46
N TYR A 71 0.17 5.15 -9.13
CA TYR A 71 1.31 4.72 -8.33
C TYR A 71 1.10 3.27 -7.86
N TRP A 72 2.18 2.54 -7.61
CA TRP A 72 2.10 1.13 -7.20
C TRP A 72 3.23 0.76 -6.24
N ALA A 73 3.10 -0.40 -5.60
CA ALA A 73 4.10 -0.99 -4.71
C ALA A 73 4.12 -2.50 -4.90
N GLY A 74 5.14 -3.16 -4.33
CA GLY A 74 5.22 -4.62 -4.34
C GLY A 74 4.13 -5.25 -3.47
N PRO A 75 3.96 -6.58 -3.55
CA PRO A 75 3.04 -7.29 -2.67
C PRO A 75 3.54 -7.26 -1.23
N PHE A 76 2.60 -7.27 -0.29
CA PHE A 76 2.86 -7.43 1.14
C PHE A 76 2.10 -8.65 1.65
N PHE A 77 2.58 -9.29 2.70
CA PHE A 77 1.90 -10.45 3.26
C PHE A 77 2.10 -10.58 4.76
N PHE A 78 1.11 -11.22 5.38
CA PHE A 78 1.21 -11.74 6.72
C PHE A 78 1.63 -13.21 6.66
N THR A 79 2.18 -13.72 7.76
CA THR A 79 2.49 -15.13 7.97
C THR A 79 1.69 -15.67 9.16
N SER A 80 1.61 -17.00 9.25
CA SER A 80 0.98 -17.70 10.38
C SER A 80 1.87 -17.82 11.60
N GLU A 81 3.18 -17.60 11.41
CA GLU A 81 4.18 -17.64 12.47
C GLU A 81 5.00 -16.34 12.46
N PRO A 82 5.56 -15.93 13.61
CA PRO A 82 6.45 -14.76 13.67
C PRO A 82 7.67 -14.95 12.77
N THR A 83 7.92 -14.00 11.87
CA THR A 83 9.20 -13.87 11.19
C THR A 83 10.10 -12.96 12.00
N TYR A 84 11.16 -13.52 12.60
CA TYR A 84 12.19 -12.75 13.27
C TYR A 84 13.15 -12.17 12.22
N TYR A 85 13.28 -10.85 12.20
CA TYR A 85 14.26 -10.10 11.40
C TYR A 85 15.28 -9.44 12.31
#